data_AF-A0A820UNV0-F1
#
_entry.id   AF-A0A820UNV0-F1
#
_cell.length_a   1.000
_cell.length_b   1.000
_cell.length_c   1.000
_cell.angle_alpha   90.00
_cell.angle_beta   90.00
_cell.angle_gamma   90.00
#
_symmetry.space_group_name_H-M   'P 1'
#
loop_
_entity.id
_entity.type
_entity.pdbx_description
1 polymer ?
#
loop_
_entity_poly.entity_id
_entity_poly.type
_entity_poly.pdbx_seq_one_letter_code
_entity_poly.pdbx_strand_id
1 'polypeptide(L)'
;DRIYEHFVQHDNFDGLGVPEVSVVQNYSDLLIEIFWLVIIGIPSLIWFIKFILHSTLFGKIIFTLIILTVYVILQLMINMSVIKNDGKVKKNK
;
A
#
# COMPACT_ATOMS: atom_id res chain seq x y z
N ASP A 1 -9.28 28.50 0.72
CA ASP A 1 -8.06 28.27 1.51
C ASP A 1 -6.84 28.86 0.83
N ARG A 2 -6.40 30.05 1.26
CA ARG A 2 -5.25 30.77 0.65
C ARG A 2 -3.94 29.96 0.70
N ILE A 3 -3.81 29.09 1.71
CA ILE A 3 -2.67 28.17 1.85
C ILE A 3 -2.68 27.11 0.75
N TYR A 4 -3.86 26.61 0.39
CA TYR A 4 -4.02 25.61 -0.66
C TYR A 4 -3.81 26.23 -2.06
N GLU A 5 -4.30 27.45 -2.27
CA GLU A 5 -4.05 28.20 -3.52
C GLU A 5 -2.56 28.49 -3.72
N HIS A 6 -1.82 28.82 -2.66
CA HIS A 6 -0.38 29.03 -2.73
C HIS A 6 0.38 27.75 -3.07
N PHE A 7 0.01 26.63 -2.43
CA PHE A 7 0.63 25.33 -2.71
C PHE A 7 0.38 24.87 -4.15
N VAL A 8 -0.84 25.04 -4.66
CA VAL A 8 -1.17 24.69 -6.06
C VAL A 8 -0.37 25.53 -7.07
N GLN A 9 0.03 26.75 -6.72
CA GLN A 9 0.76 27.66 -7.62
C GLN A 9 2.28 27.56 -7.49
N HIS A 10 2.82 27.30 -6.30
CA HIS A 10 4.24 27.38 -6.02
C HIS A 10 4.85 26.06 -5.54
N ASP A 11 4.03 25.01 -5.39
CA ASP A 11 4.41 23.67 -4.90
C ASP A 11 5.15 23.70 -3.54
N ASN A 12 5.00 24.79 -2.81
CA ASN A 12 5.64 25.04 -1.53
C ASN A 12 4.74 25.90 -0.61
N PHE A 13 5.10 25.89 0.67
CA PHE A 13 4.42 26.65 1.72
C PHE A 13 5.24 27.85 2.21
N ASP A 14 6.31 28.19 1.48
CA ASP A 14 7.26 29.24 1.86
C ASP A 14 6.56 30.61 1.88
N GLY A 15 6.81 31.40 2.94
CA GLY A 15 6.26 32.75 3.08
C GLY A 15 4.87 32.84 3.73
N LEU A 16 4.20 31.72 4.02
CA LEU A 16 2.88 31.71 4.69
C LEU A 16 2.94 31.58 6.21
N GLY A 17 4.14 31.55 6.81
CA GLY A 17 4.31 31.37 8.26
C GLY A 17 3.84 30.00 8.78
N VAL A 18 3.60 29.05 7.86
CA VAL A 18 3.25 27.68 8.16
C VAL A 18 4.53 26.97 8.64
N PRO A 19 4.52 26.24 9.76
CA PRO A 19 5.68 25.48 10.18
C PRO A 19 6.08 24.52 9.05
N GLU A 20 7.34 24.60 8.61
CA GLU A 20 7.91 23.61 7.70
C GLU A 20 7.73 22.23 8.33
N VAL A 21 6.89 21.41 7.71
CA VAL A 21 6.77 20.00 8.08
C VAL A 21 7.99 19.32 7.50
N SER A 22 9.12 19.41 8.19
CA SER A 22 10.29 18.59 7.87
C SER A 22 9.89 17.14 8.14
N VAL A 23 9.58 16.39 7.08
CA VAL A 23 9.40 14.95 7.18
C VAL A 23 10.76 14.39 7.57
N VAL A 24 10.95 14.10 8.85
CA VAL A 24 12.18 13.49 9.36
C VAL A 24 12.26 12.09 8.74
N GLN A 25 12.99 11.97 7.65
CA GLN A 25 13.20 10.70 6.96
C GLN A 25 14.00 9.80 7.89
N ASN A 26 13.31 8.82 8.50
CA ASN A 26 13.95 7.86 9.37
C ASN A 26 14.51 6.71 8.54
N TYR A 27 15.75 6.87 8.05
CA TYR A 27 16.41 5.86 7.22
C TYR A 27 16.55 4.50 7.92
N SER A 28 16.55 4.46 9.26
CA SER A 28 16.57 3.20 10.00
C SER A 28 15.31 2.37 9.79
N ASP A 29 14.14 3.01 9.72
CA ASP A 29 12.86 2.29 9.54
C ASP A 29 12.79 1.70 8.14
N LEU A 30 13.24 2.45 7.13
CA LEU A 30 13.36 1.96 5.76
C LEU A 30 14.34 0.78 5.65
N LEU A 31 15.49 0.85 6.33
CA LEU A 31 16.47 -0.23 6.34
C LEU A 31 15.94 -1.49 7.02
N ILE A 32 15.21 -1.34 8.13
CA ILE A 32 14.56 -2.45 8.82
C ILE A 32 13.51 -3.10 7.92
N GLU A 33 12.70 -2.29 7.23
CA GLU A 33 11.69 -2.81 6.30
C GLU A 33 12.31 -3.57 5.13
N ILE A 34 13.36 -3.01 4.52
CA ILE A 34 14.13 -3.69 3.46
C ILE A 34 14.76 -4.98 3.98
N PHE A 35 15.33 -4.97 5.18
CA PHE A 35 15.92 -6.16 5.81
C PHE A 35 14.89 -7.29 5.95
N TRP A 36 13.69 -6.98 6.45
CA TRP A 36 12.61 -7.96 6.55
C TRP A 36 12.11 -8.42 5.18
N LEU A 37 12.00 -7.51 4.21
CA LEU A 37 11.63 -7.84 2.84
C LEU A 37 12.66 -8.79 2.20
N VAL A 38 13.95 -8.61 2.47
CA VAL A 38 15.00 -9.50 1.97
C VAL A 38 14.93 -10.87 2.66
N ILE A 39 14.82 -10.90 3.98
CA ILE A 39 14.81 -12.14 4.77
C ILE A 39 13.57 -12.99 4.51
N ILE A 40 12.40 -12.38 4.33
CA ILE A 40 11.14 -13.10 4.12
C ILE A 40 10.82 -13.20 2.63
N GLY A 41 11.00 -12.11 1.89
CA GLY A 41 10.67 -12.00 0.47
C GLY A 41 11.52 -12.90 -0.41
N ILE A 42 12.85 -12.95 -0.21
CA ILE A 42 13.70 -13.80 -1.08
C ILE A 42 13.39 -15.30 -0.88
N PRO A 43 13.35 -15.84 0.36
CA PRO A 43 13.02 -17.26 0.55
C PRO A 43 11.59 -17.61 0.09
N SER A 44 10.62 -16.72 0.32
CA SER A 44 9.24 -16.94 -0.15
C SER A 44 9.15 -16.96 -1.68
N LEU A 45 9.86 -16.08 -2.39
CA LEU A 45 9.94 -16.10 -3.86
C LEU A 45 10.59 -17.38 -4.38
N ILE A 46 11.70 -17.81 -3.79
CA ILE A 46 12.36 -19.06 -4.17
C ILE A 46 11.43 -20.26 -3.94
N TRP A 47 10.72 -20.29 -2.81
CA TRP A 47 9.76 -21.34 -2.50
C TRP A 47 8.60 -21.35 -3.50
N PHE A 48 8.07 -20.17 -3.83
CA PHE A 48 7.00 -20.00 -4.81
C PHE A 48 7.39 -20.51 -6.20
N ILE A 49 8.60 -20.16 -6.67
CA ILE A 49 9.11 -20.64 -7.95
C ILE A 49 9.26 -22.17 -7.93
N LYS A 50 9.85 -22.73 -6.88
CA LYS A 50 9.96 -24.19 -6.71
C LYS A 50 8.58 -24.86 -6.67
N PHE A 51 7.60 -24.25 -6.00
CA PHE A 51 6.23 -24.74 -5.94
C PHE A 51 5.59 -24.78 -7.33
N ILE A 52 5.75 -23.73 -8.15
CA ILE A 52 5.22 -23.72 -9.52
C ILE A 52 5.90 -24.79 -10.39
N LEU A 53 7.21 -24.99 -10.24
CA LEU A 53 7.95 -25.93 -11.09
C LEU A 53 7.72 -27.39 -10.69
N HIS A 54 7.63 -27.69 -9.40
CA HIS A 54 7.60 -29.07 -8.90
C HIS A 54 6.24 -29.54 -8.36
N SER A 55 5.25 -28.66 -8.19
CA SER A 55 3.92 -29.10 -7.71
C SER A 55 3.14 -29.83 -8.79
N THR A 56 2.27 -30.73 -8.33
CA THR A 56 1.28 -31.41 -9.16
C THR A 56 0.25 -30.41 -9.70
N LEU A 57 -0.38 -30.74 -10.84
CA LEU A 57 -1.46 -29.93 -11.42
C LEU A 57 -2.56 -29.59 -10.39
N PHE A 58 -2.91 -30.56 -9.54
CA PHE A 58 -3.90 -30.37 -8.47
C PHE A 58 -3.45 -29.31 -7.45
N GLY A 59 -2.18 -29.33 -7.04
CA GLY A 59 -1.61 -28.32 -6.14
C GLY A 59 -1.65 -26.92 -6.73
N LYS A 60 -1.39 -26.78 -8.03
CA LYS A 60 -1.48 -25.50 -8.75
C LYS A 60 -2.91 -24.97 -8.78
N ILE A 61 -3.91 -25.82 -9.02
CA ILE A 61 -5.32 -25.42 -9.05
C ILE A 61 -5.76 -24.91 -7.68
N ILE A 62 -5.46 -25.65 -6.60
CA ILE A 62 -5.78 -25.22 -5.23
C ILE A 62 -5.13 -23.88 -4.92
N PHE A 63 -3.85 -23.74 -5.26
CA PHE A 63 -3.10 -22.52 -5.00
C PHE A 63 -3.68 -21.31 -5.76
N THR A 64 -4.00 -21.47 -7.05
CA THR A 64 -4.68 -20.43 -7.84
C THR A 64 -6.03 -20.06 -7.25
N LEU A 65 -6.79 -21.04 -6.75
CA LEU A 65 -8.08 -20.79 -6.10
C LEU A 65 -7.92 -19.96 -4.83
N ILE A 66 -6.91 -20.26 -4.01
CA ILE A 66 -6.58 -19.47 -2.81
C ILE A 66 -6.23 -18.02 -3.20
N ILE A 67 -5.37 -17.81 -4.20
CA ILE A 67 -5.03 -16.46 -4.68
C ILE A 67 -6.28 -15.71 -5.15
N LEU A 68 -7.16 -16.38 -5.90
CA LEU A 68 -8.40 -15.79 -6.37
C LEU A 68 -9.31 -15.36 -5.21
N THR A 69 -9.44 -16.21 -4.18
CA THR A 69 -10.21 -15.88 -2.98
C THR A 69 -9.64 -14.65 -2.26
N VAL A 70 -8.32 -14.60 -2.06
CA VAL A 70 -7.66 -13.43 -1.44
C VAL A 70 -7.87 -12.16 -2.27
N TYR A 71 -7.74 -12.26 -3.60
CA TYR A 71 -8.00 -11.14 -4.50
C TYR A 71 -9.42 -10.59 -4.38
N VAL A 72 -10.42 -11.48 -4.33
CA VAL A 72 -11.82 -11.07 -4.15
C VAL A 72 -12.03 -10.40 -2.79
N ILE A 73 -11.44 -10.92 -1.72
CA ILE A 73 -11.52 -10.30 -0.40
C ILE A 73 -10.90 -8.90 -0.41
N LEU A 74 -9.73 -8.72 -1.01
CA LEU A 74 -9.08 -7.42 -1.11
C LEU A 74 -9.93 -6.41 -1.90
N GLN A 75 -10.51 -6.84 -3.03
CA GLN A 75 -11.45 -6.02 -3.81
C GLN A 75 -12.66 -5.58 -2.98
N LEU A 76 -13.23 -6.49 -2.19
CA LEU A 76 -14.35 -6.16 -1.30
C LEU A 76 -13.93 -5.17 -0.20
N MET A 77 -12.75 -5.35 0.40
CA MET A 77 -12.23 -4.42 1.41
C MET A 77 -11.99 -3.02 0.83
N ILE A 78 -11.39 -2.94 -0.37
CA ILE A 78 -11.16 -1.66 -1.07
C ILE A 78 -12.50 -0.98 -1.36
N ASN A 79 -13.47 -1.71 -1.92
CA ASN A 79 -14.80 -1.17 -2.21
C ASN A 79 -15.51 -0.66 -0.95
N MET A 80 -15.47 -1.42 0.15
CA MET A 80 -16.03 -0.95 1.43
C MET A 80 -15.30 0.29 1.98
N SER A 81 -13.98 0.36 1.83
CA SER A 81 -13.18 1.52 2.24
C SER A 81 -13.53 2.78 1.45
N VAL A 82 -13.71 2.65 0.13
CA VAL A 82 -14.13 3.76 -0.75
C VAL A 82 -15.53 4.25 -0.37
N ILE A 83 -16.50 3.34 -0.18
CA ILE A 83 -17.87 3.69 0.22
C ILE A 83 -17.90 4.44 1.56
N LYS A 84 -17.04 4.07 2.52
CA LYS A 84 -16.94 4.73 3.82
C LYS A 84 -16.38 6.16 3.73
N ASN A 85 -15.51 6.44 2.77
CA ASN A 85 -14.99 7.79 2.54
C ASN A 85 -16.05 8.71 1.91
N ASP A 86 -16.83 8.21 0.94
CA ASP A 86 -17.90 9.00 0.32
C ASP A 86 -19.04 9.34 1.30
N GLY A 87 -19.33 8.44 2.24
CA GLY A 87 -20.33 8.67 3.29
C GLY A 87 -19.93 9.75 4.30
N LYS A 88 -18.64 10.01 4.50
CA LYS A 88 -18.16 11.09 5.38
C LYS A 88 -18.16 12.45 4.67
N VAL A 89 -17.89 12.49 3.37
CA VAL A 89 -17.93 13.73 2.58
C VAL A 89 -19.34 14.30 2.48
N LYS A 90 -20.37 13.44 2.42
CA LYS A 90 -21.79 13.89 2.38
C LYS A 90 -22.37 14.36 3.71
N LYS A 91 -21.75 14.07 4.86
CA LYS A 91 -22.26 14.49 6.18
C LYS A 91 -21.75 15.85 6.66
N ASN A 92 -20.78 16.44 5.95
CA ASN A 92 -20.23 17.76 6.26
C ASN A 92 -20.68 18.86 5.26
N LYS A 93 -21.83 18.67 4.60
CA LYS A 93 -22.50 19.71 3.82
C LYS A 93 -23.85 20.05 4.43
#